data_AF-A0A0Q9WXH3-F1
#
_entry.id   AF-A0A0Q9WXH3-F1
#
_cell.length_a   1.000
_cell.length_b   1.000
_cell.length_c   1.000
_cell.angle_alpha   90.00
_cell.angle_beta   90.00
_cell.angle_gamma   90.00
#
_symmetry.space_group_name_H-M   'P 1'
#
loop_
_entity.id
_entity.type
_entity.pdbx_description
1 polymer ?
#
loop_
_entity_poly.entity_id
_entity_poly.type
_entity_poly.pdbx_seq_one_letter_code
_entity_poly.pdbx_strand_id
1 'polypeptide(L)'
;MILSCRSGRWGIKNGAPTAKTIQHCEGACACQNGGICNGENYCHCPKGYAGVHCEKHQTYACPEEPPHLPKNSITVCRGDSCEVECERGFAFSDGRSRVLLKCVGTSYKDMMSTTPNVYPDCL
;
A
#
# COMPACT_ATOMS: atom_id res chain seq x y z
N MET A 1 -25.09 -14.14 -24.48
CA MET A 1 -23.96 -15.00 -24.08
C MET A 1 -22.85 -14.09 -23.60
N ILE A 2 -22.59 -14.03 -22.29
CA ILE A 2 -21.52 -13.17 -21.75
C ILE A 2 -20.31 -14.06 -21.48
N LEU A 3 -19.24 -13.85 -22.24
CA LEU A 3 -17.96 -14.50 -22.03
C LEU A 3 -17.24 -13.80 -20.87
N SER A 4 -16.68 -14.55 -19.93
CA SER A 4 -15.93 -14.04 -18.78
C SER A 4 -14.58 -14.75 -18.72
N CYS A 5 -13.50 -13.99 -18.64
CA CYS A 5 -12.15 -14.52 -18.48
C CYS A 5 -11.78 -14.57 -17.00
N ARG A 6 -11.32 -15.73 -16.51
CA ARG A 6 -10.79 -15.89 -15.15
C ARG A 6 -9.54 -16.78 -15.21
N SER A 7 -8.41 -16.28 -14.70
CA SER A 7 -7.13 -17.00 -14.67
C SER A 7 -6.69 -17.55 -16.04
N GLY A 8 -6.88 -16.77 -17.11
CA GLY A 8 -6.47 -17.15 -18.47
C GLY A 8 -7.39 -18.14 -19.19
N ARG A 9 -8.56 -18.47 -18.64
CA ARG A 9 -9.57 -19.34 -19.28
C ARG A 9 -10.88 -18.61 -19.50
N TRP A 10 -11.46 -18.78 -20.69
CA TRP A 10 -12.82 -18.32 -21.00
C TRP A 10 -13.87 -19.23 -20.37
N GLY A 11 -14.87 -18.63 -19.72
CA GLY A 11 -16.08 -19.30 -19.25
C GLY A 11 -17.33 -18.48 -19.62
N ILE A 12 -18.50 -19.11 -19.61
CA ILE A 12 -19.79 -18.43 -19.80
C ILE A 12 -20.33 -18.05 -18.42
N LYS A 13 -20.71 -16.78 -18.23
CA LYS A 13 -21.40 -16.37 -16.99
C LYS A 13 -22.75 -17.13 -16.92
N ASN A 14 -22.92 -17.99 -15.91
CA ASN A 14 -24.06 -18.89 -15.72
C ASN A 14 -24.28 -19.92 -16.86
N GLY A 15 -23.22 -20.49 -17.43
CA GLY A 15 -23.32 -21.55 -18.44
C GLY A 15 -22.26 -22.65 -18.26
N ALA A 16 -22.50 -23.81 -18.85
CA ALA A 16 -21.54 -24.92 -18.87
C ALA A 16 -20.24 -24.53 -19.61
N PRO A 17 -19.06 -25.03 -19.19
CA PRO A 17 -17.77 -24.64 -19.73
C PRO A 17 -17.57 -25.22 -21.15
N THR A 18 -17.92 -24.47 -22.18
CA THR A 18 -17.61 -24.82 -23.58
C THR A 18 -16.82 -23.70 -24.24
N ALA A 19 -15.51 -23.64 -23.98
CA ALA A 19 -14.60 -22.82 -24.76
C ALA A 19 -13.28 -23.57 -24.96
N LYS A 20 -13.29 -24.56 -25.86
CA LYS A 20 -12.10 -25.38 -26.20
C LYS A 20 -11.16 -24.68 -27.21
N THR A 21 -11.45 -23.43 -27.63
CA THR A 21 -10.81 -22.85 -28.82
C THR A 21 -10.37 -21.39 -28.73
N ILE A 22 -10.39 -20.74 -27.56
CA ILE A 22 -9.76 -19.42 -27.41
C ILE A 22 -8.59 -19.57 -26.46
N GLN A 23 -7.42 -19.83 -27.04
CA GLN A 23 -6.24 -20.32 -26.34
C GLN A 23 -5.50 -19.26 -25.54
N HIS A 24 -5.76 -17.97 -25.75
CA HIS A 24 -5.23 -16.87 -24.92
C HIS A 24 -6.18 -15.69 -25.05
N CYS A 25 -6.62 -15.12 -23.93
CA CYS A 25 -7.32 -13.84 -23.95
C CYS A 25 -6.24 -12.76 -23.89
N GLU A 26 -6.01 -12.01 -24.96
CA GLU A 26 -5.03 -10.90 -25.03
C GLU A 26 -5.44 -9.67 -24.19
N GLY A 27 -6.36 -9.86 -23.24
CA GLY A 27 -6.76 -8.90 -22.21
C GLY A 27 -6.81 -9.52 -20.81
N ALA A 28 -6.23 -10.71 -20.63
CA ALA A 28 -6.00 -11.30 -19.32
C ALA A 28 -4.77 -10.62 -18.69
N CYS A 29 -4.87 -9.31 -18.42
CA CYS A 29 -4.34 -8.68 -17.22
C CYS A 29 -3.08 -9.37 -16.68
N ALA A 30 -1.92 -8.98 -17.21
CA ALA A 30 -0.65 -9.68 -17.04
C ALA A 30 -0.01 -9.38 -15.67
N CYS A 31 -0.76 -9.56 -14.59
CA CYS A 31 -0.27 -9.29 -13.24
C CYS A 31 0.92 -10.21 -12.90
N GLN A 32 2.05 -9.59 -12.60
CA GLN A 32 3.28 -10.22 -12.16
C GLN A 32 3.29 -10.34 -10.63
N ASN A 33 4.29 -11.03 -10.09
CA ASN A 33 4.61 -11.04 -8.66
C ASN A 33 3.43 -11.38 -7.72
N GLY A 34 2.51 -12.25 -8.16
CA GLY A 34 1.37 -12.68 -7.36
C GLY A 34 0.18 -11.70 -7.34
N GLY A 35 0.15 -10.72 -8.25
CA GLY A 35 -1.01 -9.85 -8.42
C GLY A 35 -2.28 -10.59 -8.84
N ILE A 36 -3.42 -10.19 -8.27
CA ILE A 36 -4.74 -10.79 -8.56
C ILE A 36 -5.44 -9.92 -9.59
N CYS A 37 -5.83 -10.50 -10.73
CA CYS A 37 -6.61 -9.78 -11.72
C CYS A 37 -8.12 -9.90 -11.47
N ASN A 38 -8.82 -8.76 -11.49
CA ASN A 38 -10.28 -8.69 -11.38
C ASN A 38 -11.02 -8.62 -12.74
N GLY A 39 -10.34 -8.78 -13.87
CA GLY A 39 -10.94 -8.92 -15.21
C GLY A 39 -11.05 -7.64 -16.04
N GLU A 40 -10.71 -6.47 -15.48
CA GLU A 40 -10.79 -5.16 -16.15
C GLU A 40 -9.41 -4.54 -16.42
N ASN A 41 -8.41 -5.35 -16.79
CA ASN A 41 -7.00 -4.94 -16.93
C ASN A 41 -6.39 -4.28 -15.67
N TYR A 42 -7.02 -4.50 -14.51
CA TYR A 42 -6.59 -3.98 -13.23
C TYR A 42 -6.05 -5.10 -12.34
N CYS A 43 -4.83 -4.90 -11.83
CA CYS A 43 -4.15 -5.83 -10.94
C CYS A 43 -4.21 -5.34 -9.50
N HIS A 44 -4.75 -6.16 -8.60
CA HIS A 44 -4.54 -6.01 -7.17
C HIS A 44 -3.16 -6.55 -6.80
N CYS A 45 -2.21 -5.66 -6.56
CA CYS A 45 -0.86 -6.05 -6.20
C CYS A 45 -0.74 -6.45 -4.73
N PRO A 46 -0.03 -7.55 -4.42
CA PRO A 46 0.31 -7.88 -3.05
C PRO A 46 1.26 -6.83 -2.45
N LYS A 47 1.35 -6.80 -1.11
CA LYS A 47 2.27 -5.89 -0.39
C LYS A 47 3.68 -6.02 -0.97
N GLY A 48 4.33 -4.88 -1.21
CA GLY A 48 5.68 -4.84 -1.78
C GLY A 48 5.73 -4.88 -3.30
N TYR A 49 4.59 -4.75 -3.99
CA TYR A 49 4.51 -4.68 -5.45
C TYR A 49 3.54 -3.60 -5.94
N ALA A 50 3.87 -2.98 -7.06
CA ALA A 50 3.10 -1.91 -7.67
C ALA A 50 3.29 -1.87 -9.20
N GLY A 51 2.57 -0.96 -9.87
CA GLY A 51 2.52 -0.88 -11.33
C GLY A 51 1.21 -1.44 -11.88
N VAL A 52 0.96 -1.19 -13.17
CA VAL A 52 -0.29 -1.61 -13.85
C VAL A 52 -0.44 -3.13 -13.78
N HIS A 53 0.70 -3.82 -13.81
CA HIS A 53 0.81 -5.26 -13.81
C HIS A 53 1.59 -5.78 -12.60
N CYS A 54 1.71 -5.01 -11.51
CA CYS A 54 2.53 -5.39 -10.34
C CYS A 54 3.99 -5.72 -10.71
N GLU A 55 4.47 -5.18 -11.83
CA GLU A 55 5.80 -5.46 -12.39
C GLU A 55 6.92 -4.79 -11.59
N LYS A 56 6.56 -3.77 -10.80
CA LYS A 56 7.51 -3.04 -9.97
C LYS A 56 7.51 -3.67 -8.59
N HIS A 57 8.67 -4.16 -8.16
CA HIS A 57 8.92 -4.35 -6.74
C HIS A 57 8.80 -2.99 -6.06
N GLN A 58 7.76 -2.85 -5.25
CA GLN A 58 7.63 -1.73 -4.34
C GLN A 58 8.56 -2.02 -3.16
N THR A 59 9.84 -1.72 -3.32
CA THR A 59 10.85 -1.64 -2.25
C THR A 59 10.52 -0.55 -1.20
N TYR A 60 9.37 0.11 -1.35
CA TYR A 60 8.89 1.28 -0.61
C TYR A 60 7.76 0.94 0.37
N ALA A 61 7.82 -0.22 1.03
CA ALA A 61 6.95 -0.48 2.16
C ALA A 61 7.71 -0.04 3.41
N CYS A 62 7.23 1.02 4.08
CA CYS A 62 7.69 1.31 5.43
C CYS A 62 7.40 0.09 6.32
N PRO A 63 8.26 -0.17 7.33
CA PRO A 63 7.92 -1.13 8.39
C PRO A 63 6.57 -0.79 9.02
N GLU A 64 5.91 -1.76 9.66
CA GLU A 64 4.60 -1.52 10.31
C GLU A 64 4.65 -0.40 11.37
N GLU A 65 5.84 -0.10 11.90
CA GLU A 65 6.13 0.99 12.83
C GLU A 65 7.47 1.67 12.48
N PRO A 66 7.63 3.00 12.70
CA PRO A 66 8.90 3.69 12.51
C PRO A 66 10.03 3.11 13.38
N PRO A 67 11.27 3.01 12.86
CA PRO A 67 12.39 2.36 13.58
C PRO A 67 12.88 3.13 14.82
N HIS A 68 12.65 4.44 14.87
CA HIS A 68 12.86 5.23 16.08
C HIS A 68 11.53 5.89 16.44
N LEU A 69 11.14 5.91 17.71
CA LEU A 69 9.98 6.67 18.15
C LEU A 69 10.44 7.76 19.11
N PRO A 70 9.78 8.93 19.13
CA PRO A 70 10.05 9.94 20.15
C PRO A 70 9.85 9.35 21.55
N LYS A 71 10.77 9.63 22.47
CA LYS A 71 10.56 9.29 23.89
C LYS A 71 9.36 10.08 24.43
N ASN A 72 8.73 9.57 25.50
CA ASN A 72 7.56 10.21 26.12
C ASN A 72 6.44 10.50 25.11
N SER A 73 6.22 9.58 24.17
CA SER A 73 5.17 9.68 23.17
C SER A 73 4.41 8.36 23.04
N ILE A 74 3.14 8.47 22.66
CA ILE A 74 2.26 7.36 22.32
C ILE A 74 2.12 7.36 20.80
N THR A 75 2.39 6.22 20.17
CA THR A 75 2.30 6.06 18.71
C THR A 75 1.22 5.04 18.35
N VAL A 76 0.36 5.39 17.39
CA VAL A 76 -0.68 4.51 16.85
C VAL A 76 -0.59 4.46 15.33
N CYS A 77 -0.18 3.31 14.79
CA CYS A 77 -0.08 3.09 13.34
C CYS A 77 -1.32 2.40 12.76
N ARG A 78 -1.74 2.88 11.57
CA ARG A 78 -2.86 2.38 10.77
C ARG A 78 -2.46 2.41 9.29
N GLY A 79 -2.01 1.27 8.77
CA GLY A 79 -1.57 1.14 7.39
C GLY A 79 -0.28 1.91 7.13
N ASP A 80 -0.34 2.94 6.29
CA ASP A 80 0.79 3.79 5.88
C ASP A 80 0.85 5.12 6.66
N SER A 81 0.05 5.25 7.72
CA SER A 81 -0.04 6.43 8.57
C SER A 81 0.18 6.07 10.04
N CYS A 82 1.02 6.83 10.74
CA CYS A 82 1.24 6.70 12.18
C CYS A 82 0.97 8.03 12.87
N GLU A 83 0.15 8.00 13.90
CA GLU A 83 -0.16 9.16 14.73
C GLU A 83 0.70 9.11 15.97
N VAL A 84 1.42 10.21 16.26
CA VAL A 84 2.31 10.32 17.41
C VAL A 84 1.85 11.47 18.29
N GLU A 85 1.62 11.20 19.57
CA GLU A 85 1.17 12.17 20.56
C GLU A 85 2.15 12.18 21.75
N CYS A 86 2.66 13.35 22.12
CA CYS A 86 3.50 13.48 23.30
C CYS A 86 2.68 13.31 24.59
N GLU A 87 3.28 12.71 25.61
CA GLU A 87 2.69 12.60 26.93
C GLU A 87 2.49 13.98 27.59
N ARG A 88 1.62 14.06 28.59
CA ARG A 88 1.30 15.33 29.27
C ARG A 88 2.55 15.97 29.86
N GLY A 89 2.79 17.22 29.50
CA GLY A 89 3.96 17.98 29.96
C GLY A 89 5.14 17.94 28.99
N PHE A 90 5.05 17.16 27.90
CA PHE A 90 6.04 17.14 26.83
C PHE A 90 5.47 17.74 25.54
N ALA A 91 6.35 18.30 24.72
CA ALA A 91 5.99 18.79 23.39
C ALA A 91 7.10 18.52 22.39
N PHE A 92 6.72 18.45 21.12
CA PHE A 92 7.67 18.48 20.02
C PHE A 92 8.43 19.81 20.01
N SER A 93 9.63 19.81 19.43
CA SER A 93 10.50 21.00 19.40
C SER A 93 9.90 22.23 18.71
N ASP A 94 8.82 22.04 17.93
CA ASP A 94 8.07 23.10 17.26
C ASP A 94 6.82 23.56 18.05
N GLY A 95 6.64 23.06 19.26
CA GLY A 95 5.52 23.39 20.15
C GLY A 95 4.25 22.57 19.92
N ARG A 96 4.24 21.63 18.96
CA ARG A 96 3.10 20.71 18.78
C ARG A 96 3.12 19.61 19.84
N SER A 97 1.95 19.06 20.17
CA SER A 97 1.84 17.87 21.02
C SER A 97 1.43 16.62 20.23
N ARG A 98 1.08 16.76 18.95
CA ARG A 98 0.60 15.68 18.08
C ARG A 98 1.08 15.89 16.64
N VAL A 99 1.58 14.82 16.01
CA VAL A 99 1.99 14.81 14.59
C VAL A 99 1.46 13.58 13.87
N LEU A 100 1.25 13.71 12.56
CA LEU A 100 0.83 12.62 11.69
C LEU A 100 1.97 12.28 10.71
N LEU A 101 2.53 11.09 10.87
CA LEU A 101 3.56 10.57 9.99
C LEU A 101 2.93 9.79 8.84
N LYS A 102 3.41 10.06 7.62
CA LYS A 102 3.01 9.34 6.40
C LYS A 102 4.19 8.59 5.82
N CYS A 103 3.96 7.35 5.40
CA CYS A 103 4.96 6.58 4.66
C CYS A 103 5.16 7.19 3.27
N VAL A 104 6.38 7.68 3.01
CA VAL A 104 6.75 8.25 1.71
C VAL A 104 8.06 7.62 1.26
N GLY A 105 7.97 6.69 0.30
CA GLY A 105 9.12 5.90 -0.11
C GLY A 105 9.45 4.85 0.95
N THR A 106 10.56 5.00 1.66
CA THR A 106 11.02 4.05 2.69
C THR A 106 10.98 4.61 4.10
N SER A 107 10.59 5.87 4.29
CA SER A 107 10.60 6.53 5.60
C SER A 107 9.27 7.20 5.91
N TYR A 108 8.97 7.24 7.19
CA TYR A 108 7.87 8.02 7.74
C TYR A 108 8.27 9.49 7.78
N LYS A 109 7.45 10.35 7.18
CA LYS A 109 7.66 11.79 7.14
C LYS A 109 6.47 12.51 7.79
N ASP A 110 6.77 13.51 8.61
CA ASP A 110 5.74 14.45 9.05
C ASP A 110 5.36 15.34 7.86
N MET A 111 4.10 15.25 7.43
CA MET A 111 3.58 16.01 6.30
C MET A 111 3.39 17.50 6.63
N MET A 112 3.42 17.88 7.91
CA MET A 112 3.26 19.25 8.38
C MET A 112 4.57 19.88 8.88
N SER A 113 5.66 19.10 8.98
CA SER A 113 6.98 19.65 9.32
C SER A 113 7.62 20.32 8.12
N THR A 114 8.23 21.49 8.34
CA THR A 114 9.07 22.18 7.36
C THR A 114 10.45 21.54 7.20
N THR A 115 10.84 20.62 8.10
CA THR A 115 12.08 19.83 8.03
C THR A 115 11.78 18.37 7.67
N PRO A 116 12.04 17.94 6.41
CA PRO A 116 11.80 16.55 6.02
C PRO A 116 12.84 15.61 6.67
N ASN A 117 12.35 14.51 7.26
CA ASN A 117 13.10 13.37 7.81
C ASN A 117 13.59 13.44 9.27
N VAL A 118 13.15 14.40 10.07
CA VAL A 118 13.40 14.39 11.52
C VAL A 118 12.07 14.66 12.21
N TYR A 119 11.43 13.62 12.76
CA TYR A 119 10.37 13.85 13.73
C TYR A 119 11.05 14.26 15.04
N PRO A 120 10.68 15.43 15.62
CA PRO A 120 11.29 15.91 16.84
C PRO A 120 11.03 14.95 18.00
N ASP A 121 11.99 14.86 18.92
CA ASP A 121 11.77 14.22 20.21
C ASP A 121 10.74 15.02 21.01
N CYS A 122 9.91 14.34 21.82
CA CYS A 122 9.11 15.02 22.82
C CYS A 122 10.02 15.37 24.00
N LEU A 123 10.22 16.67 24.23
CA LEU A 123 11.08 17.26 25.26
C LEU A 123 10.28 17.99 26.33
#